data_AF-Q05Q40-F1
#
_entry.id   AF-Q05Q40-F1
#
_cell.length_a   1.000
_cell.length_b   1.000
_cell.length_c   1.000
_cell.angle_alpha   90.00
_cell.angle_beta   90.00
_cell.angle_gamma   90.00
#
_symmetry.space_group_name_H-M   'P 1'
#
loop_
_entity.id
_entity.type
_entity.pdbx_description
1 polymer ?
#
loop_
_entity_poly.entity_id
_entity_poly.type
_entity_poly.pdbx_seq_one_letter_code
_entity_poly.pdbx_strand_id
1 'polypeptide(L)'
;MASNQVSTGFGAETKWSSPVSFKHKAKASSKPALTNGEFLKQSCDQMSIGVGPRNHEDCPHRVTFECYSPSDTSALNEVIAAAYRQVFGNAHVMDFERSNELEAQLCNGELDVRNFIRGLAKSSFYKNRFFAAVAPQRGIELNFKHLLGRAPHAQSEVSAKIALQAEHGHDALIDSIIDSAEYLEVFGSDVVPYARAWNSPADLSTAAFPMLAAVQKSFAGSDSARGGNSALTRSLGSGIAPRISLTSEALGLRPSASYASGRIASKDPGVTSGKDTAPMRGDSYVFFGLGQREQETYQRCPGDSADQLSALIRATYKQVMGNPHLMEFERAISAESKFIDGYLSTREFVRAIGLSAEYKRRFFETNAPYRFIELNFKHFLGRAPKSQAEISEHTRILAEGGYEAEICSYVDCEEYQSTFGEDTVPFARILSENGRSQVAFNRHLKLAEGYAASDTVQTSSALVTSVATGTVPGGWSSTTTRINRTGTQSGAPDPTKKRFRIVVAAQAARTRQRTAGSTYLVSGKDMSSQMKYIHARGGKIVSITEVM
;
A
#
# COMPACT_ATOMS: atom_id res chain seq x y z
N MET A 1 -27.14 38.44 6.56
CA MET A 1 -25.89 37.97 5.90
C MET A 1 -25.56 36.61 6.48
N ALA A 2 -25.87 35.53 5.75
CA ALA A 2 -25.49 34.19 6.17
C ALA A 2 -23.97 34.05 5.92
N SER A 3 -23.19 33.91 7.00
CA SER A 3 -21.79 33.57 6.90
C SER A 3 -21.68 32.22 6.20
N ASN A 4 -21.08 32.19 5.00
CA ASN A 4 -20.57 30.97 4.40
C ASN A 4 -19.46 30.45 5.34
N GLN A 5 -19.85 29.66 6.35
CA GLN A 5 -18.89 28.87 7.10
C GLN A 5 -18.33 27.84 6.12
N VAL A 6 -17.06 28.04 5.77
CA VAL A 6 -16.21 27.07 5.08
C VAL A 6 -16.39 25.74 5.79
N SER A 7 -16.61 24.64 5.05
CA SER A 7 -16.68 23.31 5.66
C SER A 7 -15.42 23.10 6.47
N THR A 8 -15.55 23.10 7.80
CA THR A 8 -14.42 22.93 8.69
C THR A 8 -13.77 21.59 8.38
N GLY A 9 -12.44 21.61 8.24
CA GLY A 9 -11.67 20.44 7.82
C GLY A 9 -11.86 19.23 8.74
N PHE A 10 -11.33 18.09 8.31
CA PHE A 10 -11.32 16.87 9.12
C PHE A 10 -10.82 17.13 10.55
N GLY A 11 -11.67 16.87 11.55
CA GLY A 11 -11.34 17.03 12.97
C GLY A 11 -11.52 18.44 13.56
N ALA A 12 -11.92 19.44 12.76
CA ALA A 12 -12.11 20.82 13.24
C ALA A 12 -13.46 21.03 13.96
N GLU A 13 -14.47 20.21 13.65
CA GLU A 13 -15.73 20.15 14.39
C GLU A 13 -15.91 18.75 15.00
N THR A 14 -16.04 18.70 16.31
CA THR A 14 -16.41 17.49 17.03
C THR A 14 -17.93 17.38 17.06
N LYS A 15 -18.47 16.16 16.97
CA LYS A 15 -19.91 15.90 17.20
C LYS A 15 -20.39 16.37 18.57
N TRP A 16 -19.45 16.57 19.49
CA TRP A 16 -19.64 16.80 20.91
C TRP A 16 -18.68 17.90 21.34
N SER A 17 -19.20 19.04 21.82
CA SER A 17 -18.38 20.07 22.47
C SER A 17 -18.00 19.68 23.90
N SER A 18 -18.78 18.79 24.53
CA SER A 18 -18.54 18.22 25.87
C SER A 18 -19.29 16.88 26.02
N PRO A 19 -18.84 15.97 26.91
CA PRO A 19 -19.58 14.74 27.20
C PRO A 19 -20.98 15.04 27.72
N VAL A 20 -22.01 14.50 27.06
CA VAL A 20 -23.41 14.65 27.48
C VAL A 20 -23.74 13.52 28.46
N SER A 21 -24.27 13.87 29.63
CA SER A 21 -24.65 12.90 30.66
C SER A 21 -26.00 13.26 31.29
N PHE A 22 -26.70 12.24 31.78
CA PHE A 22 -27.96 12.40 32.48
C PHE A 22 -28.08 11.34 33.56
N LYS A 23 -28.53 11.76 34.74
CA LYS A 23 -28.82 10.86 35.85
C LYS A 23 -30.20 11.14 36.40
N HIS A 24 -31.03 10.11 36.45
CA HIS A 24 -32.35 10.23 37.05
C HIS A 24 -32.26 10.37 38.58
N LYS A 25 -33.04 11.28 39.18
CA LYS A 25 -33.04 11.54 40.63
C LYS A 25 -33.69 10.43 41.46
N ALA A 26 -34.63 9.68 40.87
CA ALA A 26 -35.28 8.58 41.58
C ALA A 26 -34.28 7.44 41.82
N LYS A 27 -34.17 7.03 43.08
CA LYS A 27 -33.34 5.93 43.55
C LYS A 27 -33.79 4.65 42.82
N ALA A 28 -33.05 4.19 41.82
CA ALA A 28 -33.30 2.89 41.22
C ALA A 28 -33.22 1.85 42.35
N SER A 29 -34.32 1.13 42.62
CA SER A 29 -34.29 -0.03 43.51
C SER A 29 -33.16 -0.94 43.03
N SER A 30 -32.22 -1.36 43.90
CA SER A 30 -31.13 -2.24 43.49
C SER A 30 -31.71 -3.57 43.01
N LYS A 31 -31.94 -3.70 41.71
CA LYS A 31 -32.42 -4.94 41.11
C LYS A 31 -31.29 -5.97 41.25
N PRO A 32 -31.60 -7.22 41.63
CA PRO A 32 -30.60 -8.28 41.67
C PRO A 32 -29.98 -8.44 40.27
N ALA A 33 -28.67 -8.61 40.19
CA ALA A 33 -27.98 -8.84 38.92
C ALA A 33 -28.47 -10.16 38.29
N LEU A 34 -29.00 -10.08 37.07
CA LEU A 34 -29.49 -11.25 36.32
C LEU A 34 -28.43 -11.81 35.37
N THR A 35 -27.39 -11.02 35.09
CA THR A 35 -26.31 -11.37 34.17
C THR A 35 -24.94 -11.13 34.80
N ASN A 36 -23.92 -11.82 34.31
CA ASN A 36 -22.53 -11.62 34.75
C ASN A 36 -22.08 -10.17 34.53
N GLY A 37 -22.50 -9.52 33.44
CA GLY A 37 -22.17 -8.12 33.16
C GLY A 37 -22.79 -7.15 34.18
N GLU A 38 -24.04 -7.39 34.59
CA GLU A 38 -24.68 -6.61 35.65
C GLU A 38 -24.02 -6.83 37.01
N PHE A 39 -23.61 -8.06 37.32
CA PHE A 39 -22.88 -8.35 38.55
C PHE A 39 -21.53 -7.62 38.60
N LEU A 40 -20.76 -7.66 37.51
CA LEU A 40 -19.49 -6.93 37.38
C LEU A 40 -19.70 -5.42 37.52
N LYS A 41 -20.76 -4.86 36.92
CA LYS A 41 -21.13 -3.45 37.11
C LYS A 41 -21.43 -3.13 38.56
N GLN A 42 -22.27 -3.91 39.24
CA GLN A 42 -22.61 -3.68 40.65
C GLN A 42 -21.37 -3.72 41.53
N SER A 43 -20.43 -4.62 41.25
CA SER A 43 -19.13 -4.66 41.91
C SER A 43 -18.29 -3.40 41.63
N CYS A 44 -18.27 -2.89 40.39
CA CYS A 44 -17.59 -1.65 40.04
C CYS A 44 -18.22 -0.41 40.70
N ASP A 45 -19.55 -0.32 40.72
CA ASP A 45 -20.29 0.75 41.39
C ASP A 45 -19.99 0.76 42.90
N GLN A 46 -19.88 -0.43 43.52
CA GLN A 46 -19.51 -0.58 44.93
C GLN A 46 -18.08 -0.08 45.22
N MET A 47 -17.15 -0.25 44.26
CA MET A 47 -15.78 0.26 44.40
C MET A 47 -15.68 1.79 44.25
N SER A 48 -16.73 2.46 43.75
CA SER A 48 -16.78 3.93 43.58
C SER A 48 -15.58 4.51 42.80
N ILE A 49 -15.12 3.79 41.77
CA ILE A 49 -14.02 4.21 40.91
C ILE A 49 -14.50 5.39 40.04
N GLY A 50 -13.67 6.42 39.88
CA GLY A 50 -14.00 7.58 39.04
C GLY A 50 -14.13 7.21 37.56
N VAL A 51 -15.21 7.66 36.92
CA VAL A 51 -15.56 7.35 35.53
C VAL A 51 -15.06 8.45 34.59
N GLY A 52 -14.40 8.08 33.50
CA GLY A 52 -13.95 9.00 32.45
C GLY A 52 -12.61 8.58 31.83
N PRO A 53 -12.33 8.96 30.57
CA PRO A 53 -11.05 8.68 29.95
C PRO A 53 -9.93 9.42 30.68
N ARG A 54 -8.82 8.71 30.95
CA ARG A 54 -7.62 9.28 31.57
C ARG A 54 -6.79 10.02 30.53
N ASN A 55 -7.23 11.23 30.15
CA ASN A 55 -6.51 12.05 29.18
C ASN A 55 -5.21 12.56 29.77
N HIS A 56 -4.15 12.63 28.95
CA HIS A 56 -2.87 13.20 29.37
C HIS A 56 -2.99 14.69 29.77
N GLU A 57 -3.91 15.44 29.15
CA GLU A 57 -4.18 16.84 29.48
C GLU A 57 -4.79 17.02 30.89
N ASP A 58 -5.54 16.02 31.34
CA ASP A 58 -6.27 16.03 32.61
C ASP A 58 -5.43 15.49 33.79
N CYS A 59 -4.31 14.80 33.50
CA CYS A 59 -3.47 14.17 34.51
C CYS A 59 -2.28 15.10 34.86
N PRO A 60 -2.02 15.49 36.12
CA PRO A 60 -2.61 15.04 37.40
C PRO A 60 -3.71 15.96 37.96
N HIS A 61 -4.24 16.89 37.16
CA HIS A 61 -5.02 18.04 37.64
C HIS A 61 -6.51 17.79 37.87
N ARG A 62 -7.07 16.71 37.29
CA ARG A 62 -8.51 16.43 37.37
C ARG A 62 -8.76 15.02 37.90
N VAL A 63 -9.50 14.92 39.01
CA VAL A 63 -10.04 13.63 39.48
C VAL A 63 -11.29 13.34 38.66
N THR A 64 -11.29 12.24 37.91
CA THR A 64 -12.42 11.83 37.03
C THR A 64 -13.74 11.62 37.77
N PHE A 65 -13.71 11.54 39.10
CA PHE A 65 -14.88 11.38 39.98
C PHE A 65 -15.86 12.59 39.96
N GLU A 66 -15.47 13.76 39.43
CA GLU A 66 -16.27 15.00 39.56
C GLU A 66 -17.17 15.35 38.35
N CYS A 67 -17.49 14.41 37.46
CA CYS A 67 -18.43 14.70 36.37
C CYS A 67 -19.87 14.73 36.89
N TYR A 68 -20.41 15.92 37.18
CA TYR A 68 -21.82 16.10 37.51
C TYR A 68 -22.73 15.69 36.34
N SER A 69 -23.68 14.81 36.60
CA SER A 69 -24.74 14.45 35.66
C SER A 69 -26.04 15.16 36.02
N PRO A 70 -26.53 16.09 35.17
CA PRO A 70 -27.78 16.80 35.41
C PRO A 70 -28.99 15.85 35.37
N SER A 71 -30.04 16.25 36.09
CA SER A 71 -31.32 15.52 36.16
C SER A 71 -32.47 16.28 35.51
N ASP A 72 -32.16 17.30 34.71
CA ASP A 72 -33.15 18.22 34.15
C ASP A 72 -33.77 17.65 32.88
N THR A 73 -35.02 18.06 32.58
CA THR A 73 -35.72 17.59 31.37
C THR A 73 -35.01 18.03 30.09
N SER A 74 -34.35 19.19 30.09
CA SER A 74 -33.53 19.64 28.96
C SER A 74 -32.34 18.71 28.71
N ALA A 75 -31.64 18.32 29.77
CA ALA A 75 -30.52 17.39 29.69
C ALA A 75 -30.97 15.99 29.23
N LEU A 76 -32.15 15.54 29.67
CA LEU A 76 -32.73 14.29 29.19
C LEU A 76 -32.98 14.31 27.67
N ASN A 77 -33.57 15.39 27.15
CA ASN A 77 -33.82 15.55 25.72
C ASN A 77 -32.50 15.61 24.92
N GLU A 78 -31.49 16.28 25.47
CA GLU A 78 -30.15 16.35 24.88
C GLU A 78 -29.48 14.96 24.85
N VAL A 79 -29.58 14.17 25.92
CA VAL A 79 -29.08 12.79 25.97
C VAL A 79 -29.77 11.89 24.95
N ILE A 80 -31.09 12.01 24.78
CA ILE A 80 -31.81 11.24 23.77
C ILE A 80 -31.27 11.59 22.37
N ALA A 81 -31.22 12.88 22.02
CA ALA A 81 -30.71 13.33 20.73
C ALA A 81 -29.26 12.92 20.48
N ALA A 82 -28.41 13.04 21.52
CA ALA A 82 -27.02 12.61 21.49
C ALA A 82 -26.88 11.10 21.28
N ALA A 83 -27.63 10.29 22.00
CA ALA A 83 -27.59 8.83 21.88
C ALA A 83 -27.95 8.38 20.45
N TYR A 84 -29.00 8.93 19.84
CA TYR A 84 -29.33 8.63 18.44
C TYR A 84 -28.20 9.04 17.48
N ARG A 85 -27.65 10.25 17.63
CA ARG A 85 -26.57 10.76 16.78
C ARG A 85 -25.24 9.99 16.93
N GLN A 86 -25.00 9.41 18.10
CA GLN A 86 -23.83 8.57 18.34
C GLN A 86 -24.02 7.17 17.74
N VAL A 87 -25.10 6.49 18.15
CA VAL A 87 -25.35 5.08 17.81
C VAL A 87 -25.63 4.91 16.32
N PHE A 88 -26.47 5.78 15.74
CA PHE A 88 -26.78 5.72 14.31
C PHE A 88 -25.82 6.54 13.44
N GLY A 89 -24.83 7.19 14.06
CA GLY A 89 -23.92 8.09 13.37
C GLY A 89 -24.65 9.29 12.76
N ASN A 90 -24.24 9.70 11.56
CA ASN A 90 -24.95 10.77 10.83
C ASN A 90 -26.08 10.23 9.94
N ALA A 91 -26.61 9.06 10.25
CA ALA A 91 -27.84 8.61 9.61
C ALA A 91 -28.98 9.50 10.09
N HIS A 92 -29.73 10.06 9.14
CA HIS A 92 -30.97 10.74 9.46
C HIS A 92 -31.98 9.70 9.95
N VAL A 93 -32.39 9.79 11.21
CA VAL A 93 -33.42 8.94 11.81
C VAL A 93 -34.73 9.71 11.73
N MET A 94 -35.73 9.13 11.09
CA MET A 94 -37.06 9.75 10.99
C MET A 94 -37.87 9.46 12.27
N ASP A 95 -38.88 10.28 12.56
CA ASP A 95 -39.67 10.15 13.80
C ASP A 95 -40.33 8.77 13.96
N PHE A 96 -40.73 8.12 12.87
CA PHE A 96 -41.30 6.77 12.91
C PHE A 96 -40.26 5.65 13.10
N GLU A 97 -38.98 5.93 12.83
CA GLU A 97 -37.88 4.99 13.01
C GLU A 97 -37.33 5.04 14.45
N ARG A 98 -37.70 6.08 15.21
CA ARG A 98 -37.35 6.23 16.62
C ARG A 98 -38.12 5.23 17.48
N SER A 99 -37.44 4.73 18.52
CA SER A 99 -38.01 3.75 19.44
C SER A 99 -38.69 4.45 20.62
N ASN A 100 -39.98 4.81 20.46
CA ASN A 100 -40.77 5.50 21.49
C ASN A 100 -40.79 4.74 22.83
N GLU A 101 -40.78 3.41 22.79
CA GLU A 101 -40.77 2.55 23.99
C GLU A 101 -39.50 2.77 24.83
N LEU A 102 -38.33 2.77 24.19
CA LEU A 102 -37.04 2.97 24.86
C LEU A 102 -36.93 4.39 25.42
N GLU A 103 -37.44 5.38 24.70
CA GLU A 103 -37.47 6.78 25.16
C GLU A 103 -38.38 6.93 26.39
N ALA A 104 -39.57 6.34 26.37
CA ALA A 104 -40.48 6.37 27.50
C ALA A 104 -39.90 5.67 28.74
N GLN A 105 -39.22 4.53 28.56
CA GLN A 105 -38.55 3.82 29.66
C GLN A 105 -37.40 4.63 30.27
N LEU A 106 -36.64 5.37 29.45
CA LEU A 106 -35.62 6.29 29.94
C LEU A 106 -36.24 7.49 30.69
N CYS A 107 -37.31 8.08 30.15
CA CYS A 107 -38.07 9.16 30.78
C CYS A 107 -38.65 8.77 32.14
N ASN A 108 -39.12 7.53 32.28
CA ASN A 108 -39.66 6.98 33.53
C ASN A 108 -38.57 6.57 34.53
N GLY A 109 -37.28 6.59 34.12
CA GLY A 109 -36.16 6.13 34.95
C GLY A 109 -36.09 4.61 35.12
N GLU A 110 -36.72 3.83 34.24
CA GLU A 110 -36.62 2.36 34.23
C GLU A 110 -35.30 1.87 33.63
N LEU A 111 -34.71 2.67 32.73
CA LEU A 111 -33.44 2.43 32.06
C LEU A 111 -32.40 3.49 32.43
N ASP A 112 -31.16 3.04 32.62
CA ASP A 112 -29.97 3.91 32.61
C ASP A 112 -29.60 4.28 31.16
N VAL A 113 -28.83 5.36 30.97
CA VAL A 113 -28.36 5.81 29.64
C VAL A 113 -27.63 4.67 28.90
N ARG A 114 -26.81 3.89 29.61
CA ARG A 114 -26.17 2.69 29.08
C ARG A 114 -27.16 1.66 28.53
N ASN A 115 -28.22 1.35 29.28
CA ASN A 115 -29.20 0.34 28.88
C ASN A 115 -30.08 0.86 27.73
N PHE A 116 -30.32 2.17 27.68
CA PHE A 116 -30.93 2.83 26.53
C PHE A 116 -30.08 2.65 25.25
N ILE A 117 -28.77 2.90 25.32
CA ILE A 117 -27.83 2.67 24.21
C ILE A 117 -27.80 1.19 23.79
N ARG A 118 -27.82 0.27 24.76
CA ARG A 118 -27.93 -1.17 24.51
C ARG A 118 -29.19 -1.50 23.70
N GLY A 119 -30.33 -0.91 24.07
CA GLY A 119 -31.60 -1.05 23.34
C GLY A 119 -31.50 -0.53 21.90
N LEU A 120 -30.95 0.68 21.71
CA LEU A 120 -30.77 1.27 20.38
C LEU A 120 -29.88 0.42 19.47
N ALA A 121 -28.78 -0.12 19.98
CA ALA A 121 -27.85 -0.95 19.21
C ALA A 121 -28.38 -2.37 18.90
N LYS A 122 -29.39 -2.84 19.66
CA LYS A 122 -30.11 -4.09 19.41
C LYS A 122 -31.35 -3.92 18.52
N SER A 123 -31.76 -2.68 18.26
CA SER A 123 -32.90 -2.37 17.41
C SER A 123 -32.78 -2.98 16.01
N SER A 124 -33.92 -3.34 15.41
CA SER A 124 -33.99 -3.81 14.03
C SER A 124 -33.43 -2.78 13.05
N PHE A 125 -33.66 -1.49 13.31
CA PHE A 125 -33.15 -0.39 12.51
C PHE A 125 -31.61 -0.35 12.48
N TYR A 126 -30.95 -0.53 13.63
CA TYR A 126 -29.50 -0.62 13.71
C TYR A 126 -28.97 -1.84 12.94
N LYS A 127 -29.58 -3.01 13.17
CA LYS A 127 -29.21 -4.28 12.52
C LYS A 127 -29.29 -4.18 10.99
N ASN A 128 -30.34 -3.58 10.45
CA ASN A 128 -30.52 -3.46 9.00
C ASN A 128 -29.39 -2.65 8.34
N ARG A 129 -28.92 -1.57 8.97
CA ARG A 129 -27.92 -0.66 8.39
C ARG A 129 -26.48 -1.08 8.63
N PHE A 130 -26.15 -1.54 9.83
CA PHE A 130 -24.75 -1.74 10.25
C PHE A 130 -24.35 -3.20 10.44
N PHE A 131 -25.32 -4.12 10.44
CA PHE A 131 -25.07 -5.55 10.52
C PHE A 131 -25.39 -6.25 9.18
N ALA A 132 -26.61 -6.11 8.66
CA ALA A 132 -27.05 -6.85 7.47
C ALA A 132 -26.45 -6.31 6.15
N ALA A 133 -26.27 -4.99 6.04
CA ALA A 133 -25.78 -4.34 4.82
C ALA A 133 -24.24 -4.33 4.66
N VAL A 134 -23.51 -4.88 5.63
CA VAL A 134 -22.09 -4.61 5.84
C VAL A 134 -21.32 -5.91 6.09
N ALA A 135 -20.06 -5.99 5.65
CA ALA A 135 -19.23 -7.16 5.92
C ALA A 135 -18.92 -7.30 7.44
N PRO A 136 -18.76 -8.51 7.99
CA PRO A 136 -18.59 -8.72 9.44
C PRO A 136 -17.47 -7.87 10.08
N GLN A 137 -16.33 -7.76 9.40
CA GLN A 137 -15.20 -6.92 9.84
C GLN A 137 -15.60 -5.44 9.96
N ARG A 138 -16.32 -4.92 8.97
CA ARG A 138 -16.80 -3.53 8.95
C ARG A 138 -17.91 -3.29 9.96
N GLY A 139 -18.81 -4.27 10.17
CA GLY A 139 -19.84 -4.19 11.20
C GLY A 139 -19.23 -4.06 12.60
N ILE A 140 -18.17 -4.82 12.88
CA ILE A 140 -17.44 -4.73 14.16
C ILE A 140 -16.71 -3.39 14.29
N GLU A 141 -16.02 -2.90 13.25
CA GLU A 141 -15.42 -1.55 13.27
C GLU A 141 -16.44 -0.47 13.63
N LEU A 142 -17.65 -0.57 13.07
CA LEU A 142 -18.73 0.36 13.34
C LEU A 142 -19.26 0.20 14.78
N ASN A 143 -19.41 -1.02 15.29
CA ASN A 143 -19.78 -1.24 16.69
C ASN A 143 -18.76 -0.62 17.66
N PHE A 144 -17.46 -0.78 17.42
CA PHE A 144 -16.41 -0.12 18.20
C PHE A 144 -16.52 1.40 18.15
N LYS A 145 -16.79 1.96 16.97
CA LYS A 145 -16.99 3.40 16.81
C LYS A 145 -18.24 3.90 17.55
N HIS A 146 -19.38 3.24 17.37
CA HIS A 146 -20.67 3.68 17.90
C HIS A 146 -20.76 3.51 19.42
N LEU A 147 -20.23 2.40 19.96
CA LEU A 147 -20.37 2.07 21.39
C LEU A 147 -19.17 2.47 22.23
N LEU A 148 -17.94 2.31 21.73
CA LEU A 148 -16.71 2.61 22.48
C LEU A 148 -16.05 3.91 22.05
N GLY A 149 -16.49 4.53 20.96
CA GLY A 149 -15.94 5.80 20.49
C GLY A 149 -14.52 5.70 19.93
N ARG A 150 -14.03 4.50 19.64
CA ARG A 150 -12.67 4.24 19.14
C ARG A 150 -12.69 3.22 18.01
N ALA A 151 -11.55 3.08 17.32
CA ALA A 151 -11.33 1.97 16.41
C ALA A 151 -10.79 0.73 17.16
N PRO A 152 -10.92 -0.48 16.59
CA PRO A 152 -10.23 -1.67 17.09
C PRO A 152 -8.71 -1.46 17.12
N HIS A 153 -8.05 -1.94 18.17
CA HIS A 153 -6.60 -1.80 18.35
C HIS A 153 -5.80 -2.79 17.51
N ALA A 154 -6.29 -4.02 17.44
CA ALA A 154 -5.58 -5.14 16.83
C ALA A 154 -6.53 -6.04 16.04
N GLN A 155 -5.96 -6.79 15.10
CA GLN A 155 -6.70 -7.79 14.32
C GLN A 155 -7.29 -8.89 15.23
N SER A 156 -6.62 -9.21 16.34
CA SER A 156 -7.09 -10.18 17.33
C SER A 156 -8.43 -9.77 17.94
N GLU A 157 -8.58 -8.50 18.32
CA GLU A 157 -9.83 -7.95 18.89
C GLU A 157 -10.99 -8.09 17.89
N VAL A 158 -10.75 -7.74 16.62
CA VAL A 158 -11.75 -7.93 15.56
C VAL A 158 -12.11 -9.40 15.40
N SER A 159 -11.12 -10.29 15.33
CA SER A 159 -11.37 -11.73 15.15
C SER A 159 -12.14 -12.36 16.31
N ALA A 160 -11.84 -11.97 17.56
CA ALA A 160 -12.54 -12.45 18.75
C ALA A 160 -14.02 -12.03 18.75
N LYS A 161 -14.30 -10.78 18.34
CA LYS A 161 -15.67 -10.29 18.22
C LYS A 161 -16.43 -10.93 17.04
N ILE A 162 -15.75 -11.26 15.94
CA ILE A 162 -16.35 -12.04 14.84
C ILE A 162 -16.75 -13.44 15.32
N ALA A 163 -15.88 -14.11 16.07
CA ALA A 163 -16.16 -15.44 16.61
C ALA A 163 -17.39 -15.41 17.53
N LEU A 164 -17.43 -14.46 18.47
CA LEU A 164 -18.57 -14.28 19.36
C LEU A 164 -19.87 -14.00 18.59
N GLN A 165 -19.81 -13.12 17.58
CA GLN A 165 -20.96 -12.81 16.72
C GLN A 165 -21.46 -14.04 15.95
N ALA A 166 -20.57 -14.93 15.53
CA ALA A 166 -20.91 -16.15 14.81
C ALA A 166 -21.54 -17.21 15.73
N GLU A 167 -21.08 -17.32 16.98
CA GLU A 167 -21.55 -18.32 17.95
C GLU A 167 -22.86 -17.92 18.64
N HIS A 168 -22.98 -16.65 19.04
CA HIS A 168 -24.08 -16.18 19.89
C HIS A 168 -24.95 -15.09 19.25
N GLY A 169 -24.61 -14.64 18.05
CA GLY A 169 -25.35 -13.62 17.31
C GLY A 169 -25.00 -12.17 17.69
N HIS A 170 -25.71 -11.22 17.06
CA HIS A 170 -25.47 -9.78 17.23
C HIS A 170 -25.75 -9.27 18.64
N ASP A 171 -26.81 -9.76 19.28
CA ASP A 171 -27.25 -9.20 20.57
C ASP A 171 -26.24 -9.51 21.67
N ALA A 172 -25.67 -10.72 21.68
CA ALA A 172 -24.58 -11.10 22.55
C ALA A 172 -23.30 -10.31 22.28
N LEU A 173 -23.01 -9.99 21.00
CA LEU A 173 -21.89 -9.11 20.65
C LEU A 173 -22.03 -7.74 21.29
N ILE A 174 -23.22 -7.12 21.18
CA ILE A 174 -23.50 -5.80 21.77
C ILE A 174 -23.36 -5.84 23.30
N ASP A 175 -23.91 -6.86 23.95
CA ASP A 175 -23.78 -7.04 25.40
C ASP A 175 -22.30 -7.16 25.80
N SER A 176 -21.50 -7.94 25.05
CA SER A 176 -20.07 -8.11 25.31
C SER A 176 -19.24 -6.82 25.18
N ILE A 177 -19.75 -5.80 24.48
CA ILE A 177 -19.08 -4.51 24.31
C ILE A 177 -19.51 -3.56 25.42
N ILE A 178 -20.80 -3.50 25.73
CA ILE A 178 -21.37 -2.59 26.73
C ILE A 178 -21.03 -3.04 28.16
N ASP A 179 -20.93 -4.35 28.40
CA ASP A 179 -20.54 -4.92 29.69
C ASP A 179 -19.01 -5.03 29.86
N SER A 180 -18.24 -4.53 28.90
CA SER A 180 -16.78 -4.49 29.01
C SER A 180 -16.33 -3.53 30.10
N ALA A 181 -15.23 -3.87 30.77
CA ALA A 181 -14.62 -3.01 31.78
C ALA A 181 -14.27 -1.62 31.22
N GLU A 182 -13.83 -1.56 29.96
CA GLU A 182 -13.52 -0.30 29.28
C GLU A 182 -14.74 0.62 29.15
N TYR A 183 -15.90 0.08 28.77
CA TYR A 183 -17.11 0.89 28.67
C TYR A 183 -17.50 1.47 30.05
N LEU A 184 -17.42 0.63 31.09
CA LEU A 184 -17.75 1.03 32.46
C LEU A 184 -16.79 2.09 33.00
N GLU A 185 -15.49 1.94 32.78
CA GLU A 185 -14.47 2.90 33.24
C GLU A 185 -14.62 4.26 32.55
N VAL A 186 -14.99 4.28 31.27
CA VAL A 186 -14.97 5.51 30.47
C VAL A 186 -16.31 6.25 30.50
N PHE A 187 -17.43 5.52 30.38
CA PHE A 187 -18.77 6.10 30.25
C PHE A 187 -19.67 5.80 31.45
N GLY A 188 -19.44 4.70 32.16
CA GLY A 188 -20.29 4.29 33.28
C GLY A 188 -21.73 4.01 32.84
N SER A 189 -22.71 4.38 33.67
CA SER A 189 -24.15 4.21 33.38
C SER A 189 -24.82 5.45 32.80
N ASP A 190 -24.22 6.63 33.00
CA ASP A 190 -24.91 7.93 32.92
C ASP A 190 -24.43 8.79 31.73
N VAL A 191 -23.30 8.44 31.10
CA VAL A 191 -22.68 9.22 30.01
C VAL A 191 -22.96 8.58 28.65
N VAL A 192 -23.32 9.39 27.65
CA VAL A 192 -23.46 8.93 26.26
C VAL A 192 -22.07 8.72 25.64
N PRO A 193 -21.81 7.61 24.94
CA PRO A 193 -20.55 7.39 24.24
C PRO A 193 -20.24 8.52 23.27
N TYR A 194 -18.96 8.87 23.19
CA TYR A 194 -18.46 9.89 22.29
C TYR A 194 -17.13 9.42 21.71
N ALA A 195 -16.71 10.04 20.60
CA ALA A 195 -15.45 9.69 19.96
C ALA A 195 -14.25 10.08 20.84
N ARG A 196 -13.40 9.11 21.18
CA ARG A 196 -12.32 9.26 22.16
C ARG A 196 -10.94 9.42 21.55
N ALA A 197 -10.71 8.85 20.36
CA ALA A 197 -9.36 8.81 19.80
C ALA A 197 -8.89 10.14 19.19
N TRP A 198 -9.64 11.24 19.40
CA TRP A 198 -9.21 12.60 19.04
C TRP A 198 -8.21 13.18 20.05
N ASN A 199 -8.31 12.75 21.31
CA ASN A 199 -7.34 13.07 22.35
C ASN A 199 -6.40 11.87 22.55
N SER A 200 -5.34 12.07 23.33
CA SER A 200 -4.39 11.00 23.69
C SER A 200 -4.62 10.53 25.14
N PRO A 201 -5.65 9.70 25.41
CA PRO A 201 -5.80 9.07 26.71
C PRO A 201 -4.75 7.98 26.94
N ALA A 202 -4.38 7.77 28.20
CA ALA A 202 -3.27 6.92 28.63
C ALA A 202 -3.35 5.47 28.12
N ASP A 203 -4.57 4.94 27.91
CA ASP A 203 -4.81 3.55 27.52
C ASP A 203 -4.94 3.34 26.00
N LEU A 204 -4.89 4.40 25.18
CA LEU A 204 -4.99 4.29 23.73
C LEU A 204 -3.62 4.44 23.07
N SER A 205 -3.34 3.57 22.09
CA SER A 205 -2.16 3.72 21.24
C SER A 205 -2.26 4.99 20.39
N THR A 206 -1.12 5.59 20.05
CA THR A 206 -1.07 6.74 19.12
C THR A 206 -1.65 6.41 17.73
N ALA A 207 -1.64 5.12 17.34
CA ALA A 207 -2.29 4.63 16.14
C ALA A 207 -3.83 4.64 16.23
N ALA A 208 -4.43 4.75 17.42
CA ALA A 208 -5.89 4.82 17.56
C ALA A 208 -6.49 6.04 16.84
N PHE A 209 -5.80 7.18 16.84
CA PHE A 209 -6.21 8.40 16.12
C PHE A 209 -6.34 8.17 14.60
N PRO A 210 -5.28 7.78 13.87
CA PRO A 210 -5.39 7.56 12.43
C PRO A 210 -6.34 6.40 12.08
N MET A 211 -6.47 5.41 12.96
CA MET A 211 -7.42 4.30 12.77
C MET A 211 -8.86 4.79 12.90
N LEU A 212 -9.19 5.56 13.94
CA LEU A 212 -10.52 6.16 14.08
C LEU A 212 -10.79 7.14 12.94
N ALA A 213 -9.81 7.94 12.52
CA ALA A 213 -9.89 8.84 11.38
C ALA A 213 -10.26 8.12 10.07
N ALA A 214 -9.72 6.92 9.85
CA ALA A 214 -10.06 6.13 8.68
C ALA A 214 -11.53 5.65 8.73
N VAL A 215 -12.03 5.26 9.91
CA VAL A 215 -13.43 4.82 10.12
C VAL A 215 -14.40 6.01 10.09
N GLN A 216 -14.03 7.14 10.66
CA GLN A 216 -14.79 8.40 10.74
C GLN A 216 -14.05 9.48 9.95
N LYS A 217 -14.33 9.63 8.64
CA LYS A 217 -13.61 10.55 7.73
C LYS A 217 -14.10 12.00 7.75
N SER A 218 -15.34 12.25 8.12
CA SER A 218 -15.90 13.60 8.11
C SER A 218 -17.04 13.71 9.11
N PHE A 219 -17.26 14.93 9.62
CA PHE A 219 -18.31 15.23 10.57
C PHE A 219 -19.70 14.95 10.00
N ALA A 220 -19.95 15.27 8.73
CA ALA A 220 -21.24 15.10 8.07
C ALA A 220 -21.39 13.76 7.32
N GLY A 221 -20.33 12.94 7.25
CA GLY A 221 -20.36 11.68 6.51
C GLY A 221 -21.23 10.62 7.21
N SER A 222 -22.19 10.05 6.50
CA SER A 222 -22.94 8.88 6.97
C SER A 222 -22.11 7.60 6.82
N ASP A 223 -22.13 6.74 7.84
CA ASP A 223 -21.38 5.48 7.82
C ASP A 223 -21.92 4.49 6.77
N SER A 224 -23.22 4.54 6.48
CA SER A 224 -23.85 3.74 5.42
C SER A 224 -23.41 4.18 4.02
N ALA A 225 -23.07 5.46 3.83
CA ALA A 225 -22.61 5.98 2.52
C ALA A 225 -21.17 5.56 2.16
N ARG A 226 -20.44 4.96 3.11
CA ARG A 226 -19.02 4.63 2.96
C ARG A 226 -18.74 3.21 2.44
N GLY A 227 -19.80 2.48 2.08
CA GLY A 227 -19.72 1.11 1.58
C GLY A 227 -19.60 0.06 2.69
N GLY A 228 -19.79 -1.20 2.32
CA GLY A 228 -19.84 -2.33 3.27
C GLY A 228 -18.49 -2.96 3.62
N ASN A 229 -17.37 -2.52 3.03
CA ASN A 229 -16.05 -3.09 3.25
C ASN A 229 -15.32 -2.43 4.43
N SER A 230 -14.45 -3.20 5.09
CA SER A 230 -13.63 -2.70 6.20
C SER A 230 -12.68 -1.60 5.74
N ALA A 231 -12.56 -0.57 6.58
CA ALA A 231 -11.57 0.50 6.36
C ALA A 231 -10.19 0.15 6.93
N LEU A 232 -10.11 -0.81 7.85
CA LEU A 232 -8.92 -1.07 8.65
C LEU A 232 -8.24 -2.41 8.39
N THR A 233 -8.84 -3.39 7.70
CA THR A 233 -8.27 -4.74 7.52
C THR A 233 -6.84 -4.71 6.97
N ARG A 234 -6.54 -3.84 6.00
CA ARG A 234 -5.18 -3.70 5.46
C ARG A 234 -4.21 -3.11 6.49
N SER A 235 -4.66 -2.12 7.25
CA SER A 235 -3.86 -1.44 8.26
C SER A 235 -3.59 -2.34 9.47
N LEU A 236 -4.63 -3.02 9.97
CA LEU A 236 -4.53 -4.02 11.04
C LEU A 236 -3.65 -5.21 10.65
N GLY A 237 -3.78 -5.70 9.40
CA GLY A 237 -2.97 -6.82 8.92
C GLY A 237 -1.49 -6.49 8.65
N SER A 238 -1.17 -5.23 8.34
CA SER A 238 0.22 -4.80 8.08
C SER A 238 0.89 -4.13 9.29
N GLY A 239 0.13 -3.83 10.36
CA GLY A 239 0.62 -3.05 11.49
C GLY A 239 0.92 -1.58 11.15
N ILE A 240 0.49 -1.09 9.99
CA ILE A 240 0.76 0.27 9.51
C ILE A 240 -0.52 1.08 9.59
N ALA A 241 -0.47 2.21 10.31
CA ALA A 241 -1.60 3.13 10.41
C ALA A 241 -2.03 3.64 9.03
N PRO A 242 -3.35 3.75 8.75
CA PRO A 242 -3.84 4.27 7.49
C PRO A 242 -3.47 5.74 7.35
N ARG A 243 -3.20 6.16 6.10
CA ARG A 243 -3.04 7.59 5.82
C ARG A 243 -4.37 8.30 6.03
N ILE A 244 -4.36 9.39 6.78
CA ILE A 244 -5.51 10.25 6.97
C ILE A 244 -5.77 10.98 5.66
N SER A 245 -6.92 10.70 5.04
CA SER A 245 -7.34 11.45 3.86
C SER A 245 -7.95 12.76 4.32
N LEU A 246 -7.20 13.86 4.22
CA LEU A 246 -7.75 15.20 4.34
C LEU A 246 -8.75 15.38 3.18
N THR A 247 -9.98 15.78 3.50
CA THR A 247 -10.93 16.17 2.46
C THR A 247 -10.38 17.45 1.82
N SER A 248 -9.90 17.35 0.56
CA SER A 248 -9.64 18.54 -0.24
C SER A 248 -10.94 19.33 -0.32
N GLU A 249 -10.89 20.61 0.05
CA GLU A 249 -11.98 21.55 -0.13
C GLU A 249 -12.57 21.40 -1.54
N ALA A 250 -13.89 21.46 -1.63
CA ALA A 250 -14.59 21.32 -2.89
C ALA A 250 -14.19 22.45 -3.85
N LEU A 251 -13.24 22.17 -4.74
CA LEU A 251 -12.99 22.92 -5.96
C LEU A 251 -12.90 21.90 -7.10
N GLY A 252 -13.97 21.86 -7.89
CA GLY A 252 -14.00 21.48 -9.31
C GLY A 252 -13.52 20.06 -9.67
N LEU A 253 -14.44 19.27 -10.25
CA LEU A 253 -14.17 18.03 -10.99
C LEU A 253 -13.19 17.06 -10.32
N ARG A 254 -13.72 16.00 -9.69
CA ARG A 254 -12.93 14.81 -9.42
C ARG A 254 -12.39 14.26 -10.74
N PRO A 255 -11.07 14.26 -10.99
CA PRO A 255 -10.53 13.48 -12.08
C PRO A 255 -10.79 12.01 -11.75
N SER A 256 -11.19 11.20 -12.73
CA SER A 256 -11.26 9.76 -12.55
C SER A 256 -9.90 9.22 -12.07
N ALA A 257 -9.88 8.09 -11.36
CA ALA A 257 -8.65 7.50 -10.81
C ALA A 257 -7.54 7.29 -11.86
N SER A 258 -7.93 7.20 -13.13
CA SER A 258 -7.07 7.16 -14.32
C SER A 258 -6.27 8.46 -14.54
N TYR A 259 -6.88 9.62 -14.32
CA TYR A 259 -6.25 10.94 -14.55
C TYR A 259 -5.31 11.33 -13.42
N ALA A 260 -5.68 11.09 -12.16
CA ALA A 260 -4.80 11.34 -11.00
C ALA A 260 -3.55 10.43 -10.97
N SER A 261 -3.59 9.29 -11.66
CA SER A 261 -2.43 8.40 -11.82
C SER A 261 -1.63 8.65 -13.12
N GLY A 262 -2.00 9.64 -13.95
CA GLY A 262 -1.39 9.82 -15.28
C GLY A 262 -1.55 8.59 -16.19
N ARG A 263 -2.51 7.70 -15.91
CA ARG A 263 -2.73 6.45 -16.65
C ARG A 263 -3.88 6.66 -17.62
N ILE A 264 -3.54 7.20 -18.78
CA ILE A 264 -4.35 6.95 -19.99
C ILE A 264 -4.24 5.44 -20.25
N ALA A 265 -5.35 4.71 -20.14
CA ALA A 265 -5.35 3.33 -20.60
C ALA A 265 -5.08 3.34 -22.11
N SER A 266 -3.91 2.87 -22.52
CA SER A 266 -3.61 2.68 -23.93
C SER A 266 -4.68 1.78 -24.53
N LYS A 267 -5.36 2.26 -25.57
CA LYS A 267 -6.23 1.41 -26.39
C LYS A 267 -5.37 0.26 -26.90
N ASP A 268 -5.75 -0.98 -26.60
CA ASP A 268 -5.01 -2.16 -27.07
C ASP A 268 -4.82 -2.04 -28.58
N PRO A 269 -3.56 -2.04 -29.09
CA PRO A 269 -3.33 -2.02 -30.51
C PRO A 269 -3.98 -3.27 -31.11
N GLY A 270 -4.97 -3.05 -31.98
CA GLY A 270 -5.52 -4.10 -32.81
C GLY A 270 -4.37 -4.83 -33.51
N VAL A 271 -4.47 -6.16 -33.53
CA VAL A 271 -3.58 -7.13 -34.19
C VAL A 271 -2.17 -7.32 -33.59
N THR A 272 -1.82 -6.68 -32.47
CA THR A 272 -0.61 -7.04 -31.67
C THR A 272 -0.89 -7.15 -30.17
N SER A 273 -2.12 -7.54 -29.81
CA SER A 273 -2.41 -8.08 -28.48
C SER A 273 -1.60 -9.35 -28.32
N GLY A 274 -0.53 -9.32 -27.52
CA GLY A 274 0.39 -10.43 -27.21
C GLY A 274 -0.27 -11.63 -26.53
N LYS A 275 -1.26 -12.24 -27.19
CA LYS A 275 -1.83 -13.57 -26.94
C LYS A 275 -1.39 -14.57 -28.00
N ASP A 276 -0.76 -14.09 -29.07
CA ASP A 276 -0.08 -14.94 -30.04
C ASP A 276 1.36 -15.17 -29.57
N THR A 277 1.65 -16.38 -29.10
CA THR A 277 3.03 -16.82 -28.92
C THR A 277 3.65 -16.99 -30.30
N ALA A 278 4.22 -15.92 -30.85
CA ALA A 278 5.21 -16.08 -31.90
C ALA A 278 6.33 -16.98 -31.34
N PRO A 279 6.73 -18.05 -32.03
CA PRO A 279 7.89 -18.83 -31.61
C PRO A 279 9.10 -17.90 -31.62
N MET A 280 9.66 -17.65 -30.44
CA MET A 280 10.88 -16.88 -30.26
C MET A 280 11.97 -17.49 -31.14
N ARG A 281 12.50 -16.72 -32.10
CA ARG A 281 13.83 -17.00 -32.65
C ARG A 281 14.82 -16.92 -31.49
N GLY A 282 15.64 -17.96 -31.33
CA GLY A 282 16.67 -18.04 -30.30
C GLY A 282 17.88 -17.15 -30.57
N ASP A 283 17.67 -15.86 -30.83
CA ASP A 283 18.79 -14.91 -30.85
C ASP A 283 19.08 -14.43 -29.42
N SER A 284 20.36 -14.46 -29.06
CA SER A 284 20.96 -14.17 -27.76
C SER A 284 20.80 -12.71 -27.27
N TYR A 285 20.10 -11.85 -28.01
CA TYR A 285 20.15 -10.39 -27.83
C TYR A 285 18.86 -9.72 -27.32
N VAL A 286 17.86 -10.47 -26.80
CA VAL A 286 16.57 -9.88 -26.39
C VAL A 286 16.11 -10.25 -24.96
N PHE A 287 17.03 -10.60 -24.06
CA PHE A 287 16.69 -10.81 -22.65
C PHE A 287 17.62 -10.05 -21.70
N PHE A 288 17.09 -9.02 -21.03
CA PHE A 288 17.73 -8.44 -19.86
C PHE A 288 17.53 -9.38 -18.67
N GLY A 289 18.63 -9.74 -18.00
CA GLY A 289 18.62 -10.23 -16.62
C GLY A 289 19.09 -11.66 -16.37
N LEU A 290 19.23 -12.53 -17.39
CA LEU A 290 19.77 -13.90 -17.20
C LEU A 290 20.53 -14.47 -18.42
N GLY A 291 20.52 -13.80 -19.59
CA GLY A 291 21.11 -14.31 -20.84
C GLY A 291 22.59 -13.97 -21.06
N GLN A 292 23.03 -12.77 -20.66
CA GLN A 292 24.45 -12.42 -20.57
C GLN A 292 24.84 -12.49 -19.09
N ARG A 293 25.46 -13.60 -18.69
CA ARG A 293 25.99 -13.77 -17.32
C ARG A 293 27.22 -12.91 -17.06
N GLU A 294 27.87 -12.43 -18.11
CA GLU A 294 29.08 -11.62 -18.06
C GLU A 294 28.83 -10.33 -18.84
N GLN A 295 29.01 -9.20 -18.16
CA GLN A 295 28.97 -7.89 -18.78
C GLN A 295 30.34 -7.61 -19.41
N GLU A 296 30.36 -7.13 -20.65
CA GLU A 296 31.60 -6.72 -21.31
C GLU A 296 32.26 -5.57 -20.54
N THR A 297 33.51 -5.78 -20.15
CA THR A 297 34.35 -4.79 -19.49
C THR A 297 35.29 -4.17 -20.51
N TYR A 298 35.33 -2.83 -20.54
CA TYR A 298 36.21 -2.08 -21.42
C TYR A 298 37.36 -1.52 -20.59
N GLN A 299 38.58 -1.88 -20.96
CA GLN A 299 39.80 -1.42 -20.30
C GLN A 299 40.73 -0.81 -21.34
N ARG A 300 41.37 0.29 -20.98
CA ARG A 300 42.40 0.93 -21.79
C ARG A 300 43.70 0.13 -21.70
N CYS A 301 44.31 -0.15 -22.83
CA CYS A 301 45.62 -0.81 -22.91
C CYS A 301 46.65 0.07 -23.64
N PRO A 302 47.95 -0.04 -23.30
CA PRO A 302 49.00 0.61 -24.07
C PRO A 302 49.01 0.09 -25.51
N GLY A 303 48.87 0.99 -26.49
CA GLY A 303 48.89 0.65 -27.93
C GLY A 303 47.51 0.40 -28.56
N ASP A 304 46.42 0.77 -27.89
CA ASP A 304 45.06 0.69 -28.44
C ASP A 304 44.93 1.38 -29.81
N SER A 305 44.20 0.74 -30.74
CA SER A 305 43.89 1.32 -32.05
C SER A 305 42.87 2.46 -31.92
N ALA A 306 42.80 3.33 -32.94
CA ALA A 306 41.81 4.41 -32.97
C ALA A 306 40.36 3.89 -32.85
N ASP A 307 40.07 2.73 -33.43
CA ASP A 307 38.76 2.09 -33.34
C ASP A 307 38.45 1.60 -31.91
N GLN A 308 39.44 1.02 -31.21
CA GLN A 308 39.31 0.59 -29.82
C GLN A 308 39.08 1.78 -28.89
N LEU A 309 39.84 2.88 -29.07
CA LEU A 309 39.64 4.12 -28.34
C LEU A 309 38.23 4.68 -28.58
N SER A 310 37.74 4.65 -29.83
CA SER A 310 36.37 5.08 -30.14
C SER A 310 35.30 4.21 -29.47
N ALA A 311 35.55 2.91 -29.32
CA ALA A 311 34.64 1.99 -28.65
C ALA A 311 34.63 2.25 -27.13
N LEU A 312 35.79 2.51 -26.53
CA LEU A 312 35.93 2.86 -25.12
C LEU A 312 35.26 4.20 -24.79
N ILE A 313 35.41 5.21 -25.66
CA ILE A 313 34.68 6.48 -25.56
C ILE A 313 33.16 6.23 -25.63
N ARG A 314 32.68 5.42 -26.57
CA ARG A 314 31.24 5.09 -26.64
C ARG A 314 30.74 4.36 -25.40
N ALA A 315 31.53 3.43 -24.85
CA ALA A 315 31.18 2.67 -23.65
C ALA A 315 31.12 3.57 -22.39
N THR A 316 32.09 4.48 -22.22
CA THR A 316 32.11 5.44 -21.10
C THR A 316 30.90 6.36 -21.12
N TYR A 317 30.56 6.97 -22.28
CA TYR A 317 29.35 7.77 -22.39
C TYR A 317 28.09 6.96 -22.13
N LYS A 318 28.00 5.73 -22.67
CA LYS A 318 26.84 4.87 -22.45
C LYS A 318 26.62 4.59 -20.96
N GLN A 319 27.68 4.32 -20.21
CA GLN A 319 27.62 4.07 -18.77
C GLN A 319 27.30 5.34 -17.98
N VAL A 320 28.11 6.39 -18.15
CA VAL A 320 28.04 7.61 -17.32
C VAL A 320 26.76 8.37 -17.63
N MET A 321 26.40 8.53 -18.91
CA MET A 321 25.19 9.25 -19.27
C MET A 321 23.90 8.42 -19.16
N GLY A 322 23.96 7.14 -18.79
CA GLY A 322 22.75 6.32 -18.57
C GLY A 322 22.03 5.88 -19.84
N ASN A 323 22.78 5.56 -20.90
CA ASN A 323 22.30 5.09 -22.21
C ASN A 323 21.32 6.00 -22.99
N PRO A 324 21.51 7.33 -23.05
CA PRO A 324 20.78 8.19 -23.97
C PRO A 324 21.43 8.19 -25.35
N HIS A 325 20.64 8.50 -26.38
CA HIS A 325 21.18 8.88 -27.68
C HIS A 325 21.76 10.30 -27.56
N LEU A 326 23.08 10.40 -27.39
CA LEU A 326 23.80 11.68 -27.34
C LEU A 326 24.01 12.21 -28.74
N MET A 327 23.79 13.52 -28.91
CA MET A 327 24.15 14.23 -30.13
C MET A 327 25.62 14.67 -30.08
N GLU A 328 26.21 14.95 -31.23
CA GLU A 328 27.63 15.35 -31.32
C GLU A 328 27.96 16.60 -30.48
N PHE A 329 27.05 17.56 -30.41
CA PHE A 329 27.24 18.79 -29.63
C PHE A 329 27.14 18.57 -28.11
N GLU A 330 26.51 17.48 -27.65
CA GLU A 330 26.38 17.15 -26.23
C GLU A 330 27.62 16.41 -25.70
N ARG A 331 28.53 16.01 -26.59
CA ARG A 331 29.76 15.30 -26.24
C ARG A 331 30.81 16.29 -25.77
N ALA A 332 31.58 15.90 -24.75
CA ALA A 332 32.71 16.67 -24.25
C ALA A 332 33.95 16.48 -25.15
N ILE A 333 33.94 17.07 -26.34
CA ILE A 333 34.99 16.91 -27.38
C ILE A 333 36.38 17.22 -26.82
N SER A 334 36.52 18.26 -25.98
CA SER A 334 37.80 18.61 -25.36
C SER A 334 38.35 17.54 -24.43
N ALA A 335 37.48 16.80 -23.73
CA ALA A 335 37.88 15.68 -22.88
C ALA A 335 38.23 14.44 -23.73
N GLU A 336 37.53 14.23 -24.84
CA GLU A 336 37.82 13.13 -25.77
C GLU A 336 39.19 13.27 -26.42
N SER A 337 39.54 14.46 -26.94
CA SER A 337 40.87 14.70 -27.51
C SER A 337 41.97 14.42 -26.49
N LYS A 338 41.84 14.92 -25.26
CA LYS A 338 42.80 14.67 -24.19
C LYS A 338 42.90 13.19 -23.81
N PHE A 339 41.79 12.45 -23.88
CA PHE A 339 41.78 11.02 -23.61
C PHE A 339 42.48 10.23 -24.73
N ILE A 340 42.21 10.57 -26.00
CA ILE A 340 42.84 9.96 -27.19
C ILE A 340 44.36 10.19 -27.17
N ASP A 341 44.79 11.42 -26.87
CA ASP A 341 46.20 11.80 -26.79
C ASP A 341 46.93 11.18 -25.58
N GLY A 342 46.19 10.58 -24.64
CA GLY A 342 46.77 9.95 -23.45
C GLY A 342 47.07 10.88 -22.28
N TYR A 343 46.60 12.13 -22.32
CA TYR A 343 46.71 13.05 -21.18
C TYR A 343 45.77 12.72 -20.02
N LEU A 344 44.64 12.06 -20.30
CA LEU A 344 43.68 11.63 -19.27
C LEU A 344 43.64 10.11 -19.18
N SER A 345 43.63 9.60 -17.95
CA SER A 345 43.24 8.21 -17.64
C SER A 345 41.75 7.97 -17.89
N THR A 346 41.31 6.70 -17.93
CA THR A 346 39.87 6.39 -18.07
C THR A 346 39.08 6.95 -16.90
N ARG A 347 39.64 6.90 -15.68
CA ARG A 347 39.05 7.50 -14.48
C ARG A 347 38.89 9.02 -14.61
N GLU A 348 39.94 9.72 -15.03
CA GLU A 348 39.87 11.19 -15.20
C GLU A 348 38.94 11.60 -16.34
N PHE A 349 38.85 10.77 -17.38
CA PHE A 349 37.89 10.97 -18.45
C PHE A 349 36.45 10.80 -17.94
N VAL A 350 36.16 9.78 -17.13
CA VAL A 350 34.86 9.62 -16.45
C VAL A 350 34.55 10.82 -15.55
N ARG A 351 35.54 11.33 -14.81
CA ARG A 351 35.40 12.56 -14.01
C ARG A 351 35.06 13.77 -14.88
N ALA A 352 35.75 13.95 -16.01
CA ALA A 352 35.48 15.05 -16.94
C ALA A 352 34.06 14.98 -17.55
N ILE A 353 33.56 13.78 -17.84
CA ILE A 353 32.17 13.59 -18.31
C ILE A 353 31.18 13.93 -17.18
N GLY A 354 31.41 13.48 -15.95
CA GLY A 354 30.55 13.80 -14.80
C GLY A 354 30.51 15.28 -14.47
N LEU A 355 31.62 16.01 -14.65
CA LEU A 355 31.71 17.46 -14.45
C LEU A 355 31.20 18.28 -15.64
N SER A 356 30.81 17.63 -16.74
CA SER A 356 30.29 18.33 -17.92
C SER A 356 28.95 19.03 -17.64
N ALA A 357 28.71 20.14 -18.35
CA ALA A 357 27.45 20.86 -18.25
C ALA A 357 26.24 20.01 -18.64
N GLU A 358 26.40 19.08 -19.60
CA GLU A 358 25.33 18.20 -20.04
C GLU A 358 24.91 17.17 -18.98
N TYR A 359 25.89 16.61 -18.25
CA TYR A 359 25.57 15.69 -17.14
C TYR A 359 24.79 16.45 -16.05
N LYS A 360 25.26 17.64 -15.68
CA LYS A 360 24.62 18.49 -14.67
C LYS A 360 23.17 18.83 -15.05
N ARG A 361 22.94 19.29 -16.28
CA ARG A 361 21.60 19.63 -16.77
C ARG A 361 20.63 18.44 -16.73
N ARG A 362 21.10 17.26 -17.17
CA ARG A 362 20.27 16.05 -17.24
C ARG A 362 19.98 15.45 -15.88
N PHE A 363 20.97 15.38 -15.00
CA PHE A 363 20.86 14.61 -13.77
C PHE A 363 20.72 15.43 -12.50
N PHE A 364 21.36 16.59 -12.42
CA PHE A 364 21.32 17.43 -11.23
C PHE A 364 20.14 18.41 -11.25
N GLU A 365 19.92 19.12 -12.37
CA GLU A 365 18.87 20.15 -12.46
C GLU A 365 17.45 19.55 -12.60
N THR A 366 17.34 18.36 -13.21
CA THR A 366 16.04 17.76 -13.55
C THR A 366 15.51 16.81 -12.46
N ASN A 367 16.37 16.25 -11.62
CA ASN A 367 16.00 15.19 -10.68
C ASN A 367 15.92 15.67 -9.23
N ALA A 368 15.15 14.93 -8.41
CA ALA A 368 15.18 15.12 -6.97
C ALA A 368 16.56 14.73 -6.37
N PRO A 369 17.03 15.36 -5.28
CA PRO A 369 18.36 15.09 -4.71
C PRO A 369 18.65 13.61 -4.42
N TYR A 370 17.66 12.87 -3.89
CA TYR A 370 17.78 11.44 -3.65
C TYR A 370 17.92 10.62 -4.95
N ARG A 371 17.22 11.01 -6.02
CA ARG A 371 17.33 10.36 -7.33
C ARG A 371 18.68 10.64 -7.97
N PHE A 372 19.18 11.86 -7.85
CA PHE A 372 20.50 12.24 -8.33
C PHE A 372 21.60 11.38 -7.68
N ILE A 373 21.60 11.28 -6.35
CA ILE A 373 22.54 10.41 -5.62
C ILE A 373 22.40 8.93 -6.05
N GLU A 374 21.17 8.39 -6.16
CA GLU A 374 20.94 7.02 -6.64
C GLU A 374 21.54 6.78 -8.03
N LEU A 375 21.41 7.75 -8.93
CA LEU A 375 21.96 7.70 -10.28
C LEU A 375 23.49 7.80 -10.27
N ASN A 376 24.08 8.62 -9.43
CA ASN A 376 25.55 8.72 -9.32
C ASN A 376 26.16 7.39 -8.84
N PHE A 377 25.54 6.73 -7.86
CA PHE A 377 25.92 5.37 -7.46
C PHE A 377 25.82 4.37 -8.62
N LYS A 378 24.82 4.51 -9.50
CA LYS A 378 24.66 3.67 -10.68
C LYS A 378 25.71 3.98 -11.76
N HIS A 379 25.93 5.25 -12.07
CA HIS A 379 26.79 5.70 -13.18
C HIS A 379 28.26 5.48 -12.87
N PHE A 380 28.72 5.94 -11.71
CA PHE A 380 30.14 5.90 -11.33
C PHE A 380 30.54 4.60 -10.63
N LEU A 381 29.70 4.11 -9.72
CA LEU A 381 30.01 2.90 -8.94
C LEU A 381 29.30 1.65 -9.47
N GLY A 382 28.42 1.75 -10.46
CA GLY A 382 27.75 0.56 -11.01
C GLY A 382 26.88 -0.19 -10.01
N ARG A 383 26.47 0.41 -8.88
CA ARG A 383 25.66 -0.25 -7.84
C ARG A 383 24.56 0.66 -7.31
N ALA A 384 23.68 0.13 -6.46
CA ALA A 384 22.75 0.95 -5.69
C ALA A 384 23.36 1.37 -4.33
N PRO A 385 22.84 2.43 -3.68
CA PRO A 385 23.17 2.75 -2.29
C PRO A 385 22.86 1.59 -1.34
N LYS A 386 23.80 1.27 -0.44
CA LYS A 386 23.67 0.17 0.52
C LYS A 386 22.79 0.55 1.71
N SER A 387 22.94 1.78 2.21
CA SER A 387 22.31 2.25 3.44
C SER A 387 21.90 3.72 3.35
N GLN A 388 21.05 4.15 4.29
CA GLN A 388 20.68 5.55 4.41
C GLN A 388 21.89 6.43 4.81
N ALA A 389 22.90 5.85 5.46
CA ALA A 389 24.11 6.55 5.86
C ALA A 389 24.90 7.05 4.63
N GLU A 390 25.11 6.18 3.62
CA GLU A 390 25.77 6.57 2.36
C GLU A 390 25.02 7.74 1.68
N ILE A 391 23.69 7.67 1.62
CA ILE A 391 22.89 8.75 1.02
C ILE A 391 23.02 10.05 1.83
N SER A 392 23.01 9.96 3.16
CA SER A 392 23.15 11.13 4.03
C SER A 392 24.52 11.80 3.86
N GLU A 393 25.57 11.02 3.67
CA GLU A 393 26.94 11.51 3.47
C GLU A 393 27.06 12.30 2.17
N HIS A 394 26.60 11.73 1.05
CA HIS A 394 26.63 12.45 -0.24
C HIS A 394 25.69 13.66 -0.25
N THR A 395 24.57 13.61 0.47
CA THR A 395 23.70 14.78 0.65
C THR A 395 24.44 15.90 1.40
N ARG A 396 25.26 15.55 2.41
CA ARG A 396 26.08 16.51 3.14
C ARG A 396 27.18 17.09 2.27
N ILE A 397 27.91 16.24 1.54
CA ILE A 397 28.97 16.66 0.61
C ILE A 397 28.40 17.63 -0.44
N LEU A 398 27.24 17.31 -1.01
CA LEU A 398 26.57 18.17 -1.99
C LEU A 398 26.18 19.54 -1.40
N ALA A 399 25.72 19.56 -0.15
CA ALA A 399 25.31 20.79 0.53
C ALA A 399 26.51 21.68 0.91
N GLU A 400 27.61 21.08 1.35
CA GLU A 400 28.80 21.80 1.85
C GLU A 400 29.81 22.12 0.74
N GLY A 401 30.12 21.16 -0.13
CA GLY A 401 31.14 21.23 -1.16
C GLY A 401 30.62 21.48 -2.58
N GLY A 402 29.29 21.48 -2.76
CA GLY A 402 28.66 21.68 -4.06
C GLY A 402 28.78 20.49 -5.02
N TYR A 403 28.42 20.73 -6.27
CA TYR A 403 28.28 19.70 -7.31
C TYR A 403 29.60 19.00 -7.66
N GLU A 404 30.68 19.77 -7.83
CA GLU A 404 31.96 19.20 -8.25
C GLU A 404 32.57 18.29 -7.18
N ALA A 405 32.49 18.70 -5.91
CA ALA A 405 32.93 17.89 -4.78
C ALA A 405 32.13 16.59 -4.66
N GLU A 406 30.83 16.63 -4.96
CA GLU A 406 29.97 15.45 -4.93
C GLU A 406 30.38 14.43 -6.01
N ILE A 407 30.61 14.87 -7.26
CA ILE A 407 31.09 13.98 -8.33
C ILE A 407 32.48 13.42 -8.03
N CYS A 408 33.41 14.27 -7.56
CA CYS A 408 34.75 13.83 -7.18
C CYS A 408 34.72 12.77 -6.06
N SER A 409 33.81 12.90 -5.08
CA SER A 409 33.69 11.94 -3.98
C SER A 409 33.44 10.49 -4.45
N TYR A 410 32.72 10.29 -5.55
CA TYR A 410 32.49 8.95 -6.12
C TYR A 410 33.69 8.40 -6.86
N VAL A 411 34.42 9.25 -7.59
CA VAL A 411 35.54 8.82 -8.43
C VAL A 411 36.82 8.61 -7.61
N ASP A 412 36.97 9.38 -6.53
CA ASP A 412 38.16 9.37 -5.67
C ASP A 412 38.04 8.39 -4.50
N CYS A 413 36.89 7.70 -4.35
CA CYS A 413 36.72 6.73 -3.27
C CYS A 413 37.55 5.45 -3.50
N GLU A 414 37.98 4.85 -2.39
CA GLU A 414 38.73 3.58 -2.41
C GLU A 414 37.95 2.47 -3.12
N GLU A 415 36.62 2.47 -3.02
CA GLU A 415 35.78 1.49 -3.70
C GLU A 415 35.97 1.56 -5.22
N TYR A 416 35.93 2.76 -5.81
CA TYR A 416 36.13 2.95 -7.25
C TYR A 416 37.53 2.46 -7.67
N GLN A 417 38.56 2.83 -6.90
CA GLN A 417 39.94 2.43 -7.19
C GLN A 417 40.11 0.91 -7.13
N SER A 418 39.55 0.26 -6.11
CA SER A 418 39.66 -1.20 -5.94
C SER A 418 38.92 -2.00 -7.02
N THR A 419 37.82 -1.45 -7.57
CA THR A 419 36.98 -2.19 -8.53
C THR A 419 37.28 -1.90 -9.99
N PHE A 420 37.62 -0.65 -10.33
CA PHE A 420 37.85 -0.22 -11.71
C PHE A 420 39.30 0.18 -11.96
N GLY A 421 39.99 0.70 -10.94
CA GLY A 421 41.33 1.27 -11.11
C GLY A 421 41.33 2.52 -12.00
N GLU A 422 42.43 2.76 -12.70
CA GLU A 422 42.62 3.96 -13.54
C GLU A 422 42.12 3.80 -14.99
N ASP A 423 42.18 2.57 -15.51
CA ASP A 423 42.07 2.29 -16.95
C ASP A 423 40.75 1.63 -17.35
N THR A 424 39.98 1.12 -16.39
CA THR A 424 38.72 0.39 -16.66
C THR A 424 37.52 1.32 -16.63
N VAL A 425 36.65 1.19 -17.64
CA VAL A 425 35.37 1.89 -17.69
C VAL A 425 34.43 1.32 -16.63
N PRO A 426 33.72 2.14 -15.85
CA PRO A 426 32.73 1.63 -14.90
C PRO A 426 31.67 0.76 -15.60
N PHE A 427 31.25 -0.29 -14.93
CA PHE A 427 30.24 -1.23 -15.43
C PHE A 427 29.26 -1.58 -14.32
N ALA A 428 28.11 -2.13 -14.68
CA ALA A 428 27.07 -2.45 -13.72
C ALA A 428 27.44 -3.71 -12.93
N ARG A 429 27.57 -3.57 -11.61
CA ARG A 429 27.93 -4.65 -10.69
C ARG A 429 26.67 -5.37 -10.21
N ILE A 430 26.02 -6.07 -11.15
CA ILE A 430 24.75 -6.77 -10.93
C ILE A 430 24.95 -8.06 -10.14
N LEU A 431 26.09 -8.74 -10.28
CA LEU A 431 26.31 -10.03 -9.61
C LEU A 431 26.44 -9.87 -8.09
N SER A 432 26.01 -10.91 -7.37
CA SER A 432 26.19 -10.96 -5.92
C SER A 432 27.67 -11.17 -5.60
N GLU A 433 28.25 -10.23 -4.87
CA GLU A 433 29.64 -10.25 -4.42
C GLU A 433 29.69 -10.58 -2.92
N ASN A 434 30.82 -11.14 -2.47
CA ASN A 434 31.03 -11.45 -1.06
C ASN A 434 30.86 -10.19 -0.20
N GLY A 435 29.98 -10.25 0.81
CA GLY A 435 29.70 -9.14 1.72
C GLY A 435 28.58 -8.18 1.28
N ARG A 436 27.95 -8.37 0.11
CA ARG A 436 26.77 -7.58 -0.29
C ARG A 436 25.47 -8.17 0.25
N SER A 437 24.56 -7.30 0.67
CA SER A 437 23.22 -7.74 1.10
C SER A 437 22.36 -8.13 -0.10
N GLN A 438 21.52 -9.17 0.07
CA GLN A 438 20.58 -9.59 -0.98
C GLN A 438 19.59 -8.48 -1.37
N VAL A 439 19.30 -7.55 -0.46
CA VAL A 439 18.45 -6.38 -0.75
C VAL A 439 19.16 -5.41 -1.70
N ALA A 440 20.49 -5.27 -1.62
CA ALA A 440 21.25 -4.40 -2.51
C ALA A 440 21.17 -4.85 -3.97
N PHE A 441 21.17 -6.16 -4.23
CA PHE A 441 20.92 -6.74 -5.55
C PHE A 441 19.57 -6.28 -6.11
N ASN A 442 18.50 -6.42 -5.32
CA ASN A 442 17.15 -6.00 -5.74
C ASN A 442 17.04 -4.49 -5.96
N ARG A 443 17.74 -3.68 -5.15
CA ARG A 443 17.82 -2.22 -5.34
C ARG A 443 18.54 -1.85 -6.62
N HIS A 444 19.64 -2.51 -6.93
CA HIS A 444 20.38 -2.28 -8.16
C HIS A 444 19.53 -2.61 -9.40
N LEU A 445 18.85 -3.74 -9.38
CA LEU A 445 17.92 -4.12 -10.45
C LEU A 445 16.73 -3.16 -10.59
N LYS A 446 16.29 -2.53 -9.51
CA LYS A 446 15.25 -1.49 -9.57
C LYS A 446 15.74 -0.23 -10.29
N LEU A 447 17.03 0.10 -10.20
CA LEU A 447 17.63 1.21 -10.94
C LEU A 447 17.99 0.84 -12.39
N ALA A 448 18.24 -0.45 -12.68
CA ALA A 448 18.57 -0.94 -14.01
C ALA A 448 17.32 -1.44 -14.75
N GLU A 449 16.59 -0.54 -15.43
CA GLU A 449 15.31 -0.84 -16.08
C GLU A 449 15.39 -1.60 -17.43
N GLY A 450 16.58 -2.08 -17.81
CA GLY A 450 16.81 -2.88 -19.01
C GLY A 450 17.86 -2.31 -19.96
N TYR A 451 18.31 -3.11 -20.94
CA TYR A 451 19.41 -2.76 -21.86
C TYR A 451 19.15 -1.51 -22.71
N ALA A 452 17.89 -1.26 -23.09
CA ALA A 452 17.49 -0.11 -23.89
C ALA A 452 16.81 1.00 -23.07
N ALA A 453 16.82 0.90 -21.74
CA ALA A 453 16.27 1.96 -20.88
C ALA A 453 17.24 3.13 -20.79
N SER A 454 16.69 4.34 -20.67
CA SER A 454 17.44 5.57 -20.39
C SER A 454 17.12 6.05 -18.97
N ASP A 455 18.13 6.50 -18.24
CA ASP A 455 17.97 6.95 -16.85
C ASP A 455 17.24 8.29 -16.68
N THR A 456 17.07 9.03 -17.78
CA THR A 456 16.36 10.33 -17.82
C THR A 456 14.84 10.21 -17.75
N VAL A 457 14.27 8.99 -17.80
CA VAL A 457 12.81 8.79 -17.84
C VAL A 457 12.14 9.03 -16.48
N GLN A 458 12.85 8.78 -15.38
CA GLN A 458 12.33 8.91 -14.02
C GLN A 458 13.10 9.96 -13.22
N THR A 459 12.38 10.97 -12.74
CA THR A 459 12.94 12.10 -11.97
C THR A 459 12.80 11.95 -10.45
N SER A 460 11.92 11.07 -10.00
CA SER A 460 11.73 10.74 -8.59
C SER A 460 12.60 9.56 -8.16
N SER A 461 12.95 9.51 -6.87
CA SER A 461 13.75 8.42 -6.31
C SER A 461 13.01 7.08 -6.39
N ALA A 462 13.73 6.04 -6.79
CA ALA A 462 13.21 4.69 -6.86
C ALA A 462 13.44 3.89 -5.58
N LEU A 463 14.40 4.30 -4.73
CA LEU A 463 14.89 3.52 -3.60
C LEU A 463 14.64 4.14 -2.23
N VAL A 464 14.18 5.39 -2.10
CA VAL A 464 13.97 6.08 -0.80
C VAL A 464 13.26 5.20 0.22
N THR A 465 12.12 4.59 -0.14
CA THR A 465 11.40 3.70 0.78
C THR A 465 12.22 2.47 1.14
N SER A 466 12.83 1.81 0.14
CA SER A 466 13.60 0.58 0.35
C SER A 466 14.83 0.80 1.23
N VAL A 467 15.53 1.93 1.05
CA VAL A 467 16.72 2.29 1.82
C VAL A 467 16.32 2.64 3.25
N ALA A 468 15.22 3.38 3.44
CA ALA A 468 14.74 3.77 4.75
C ALA A 468 14.21 2.60 5.59
N THR A 469 13.47 1.66 4.98
CA THR A 469 12.84 0.54 5.70
C THR A 469 13.66 -0.74 5.69
N GLY A 470 14.74 -0.81 4.91
CA GLY A 470 15.49 -2.05 4.69
C GLY A 470 14.74 -3.12 3.87
N THR A 471 13.53 -2.81 3.38
CA THR A 471 12.71 -3.77 2.63
C THR A 471 13.10 -3.80 1.15
N VAL A 472 12.80 -4.90 0.47
CA VAL A 472 12.96 -5.01 -0.99
C VAL A 472 12.16 -3.90 -1.69
N PRO A 473 12.72 -3.21 -2.70
CA PRO A 473 11.98 -2.18 -3.45
C PRO A 473 10.70 -2.73 -4.06
N GLY A 474 9.62 -1.95 -3.93
CA GLY A 474 8.35 -2.26 -4.56
C GLY A 474 8.42 -2.17 -6.08
N GLY A 475 7.60 -2.96 -6.76
CA GLY A 475 7.45 -2.86 -8.22
C GLY A 475 8.43 -3.67 -9.05
N TRP A 476 9.23 -4.58 -8.46
CA TRP A 476 9.92 -5.64 -9.23
C TRP A 476 8.95 -6.40 -10.13
N SER A 477 7.72 -6.63 -9.64
CA SER A 477 6.65 -7.22 -10.43
C SER A 477 6.06 -6.21 -11.43
N SER A 478 6.05 -4.90 -11.17
CA SER A 478 5.44 -3.89 -12.05
C SER A 478 6.38 -3.31 -13.11
N THR A 479 7.69 -3.55 -13.05
CA THR A 479 8.62 -3.20 -14.14
C THR A 479 8.40 -4.06 -15.39
N THR A 480 7.53 -5.07 -15.32
CA THR A 480 7.00 -5.79 -16.48
C THR A 480 5.58 -5.36 -16.83
N THR A 481 5.43 -4.17 -17.42
CA THR A 481 4.67 -4.02 -18.68
C THR A 481 5.61 -4.05 -19.89
N ARG A 482 6.74 -4.74 -19.74
CA ARG A 482 7.53 -5.27 -20.86
C ARG A 482 7.58 -6.77 -20.62
N ILE A 483 7.05 -7.50 -21.60
CA ILE A 483 7.00 -8.95 -21.77
C ILE A 483 8.02 -9.65 -20.87
N ASN A 484 7.56 -10.47 -19.92
CA ASN A 484 8.27 -11.56 -19.22
C ASN A 484 7.85 -11.66 -17.74
N ARG A 485 6.65 -12.18 -17.52
CA ARG A 485 6.38 -12.98 -16.33
C ARG A 485 6.00 -14.39 -16.75
N THR A 486 6.95 -15.30 -16.69
CA THR A 486 6.68 -16.68 -16.31
C THR A 486 7.78 -17.10 -15.35
N GLY A 487 7.35 -17.76 -14.28
CA GLY A 487 8.08 -17.87 -13.03
C GLY A 487 9.39 -18.65 -13.15
N THR A 488 10.29 -18.29 -12.25
CA THR A 488 11.22 -19.22 -11.64
C THR A 488 10.46 -20.47 -11.19
N GLN A 489 10.63 -21.57 -11.93
CA GLN A 489 10.57 -22.91 -11.37
C GLN A 489 11.73 -23.73 -11.94
N SER A 490 12.30 -24.50 -11.02
CA SER A 490 13.51 -25.29 -11.12
C SER A 490 13.56 -26.23 -12.32
N GLY A 491 14.79 -26.56 -12.71
CA GLY A 491 15.11 -27.51 -13.76
C GLY A 491 14.38 -28.84 -13.63
N ALA A 492 13.56 -29.13 -14.62
CA ALA A 492 13.22 -30.46 -15.09
C ALA A 492 12.96 -30.36 -16.60
N PRO A 493 13.31 -31.37 -17.42
CA PRO A 493 13.00 -31.37 -18.84
C PRO A 493 11.47 -31.40 -19.02
N ASP A 494 10.92 -30.24 -19.36
CA ASP A 494 9.50 -29.95 -19.41
C ASP A 494 8.78 -30.81 -20.49
N PRO A 495 7.84 -31.71 -20.13
CA PRO A 495 7.09 -32.56 -21.07
C PRO A 495 6.27 -31.75 -22.09
N THR A 496 6.13 -30.45 -21.86
CA THR A 496 5.40 -29.49 -22.68
C THR A 496 6.05 -29.18 -24.03
N LYS A 497 7.34 -29.56 -24.23
CA LYS A 497 8.04 -29.36 -25.52
C LYS A 497 7.83 -30.49 -26.54
N LYS A 498 7.28 -31.63 -26.13
CA LYS A 498 7.07 -32.79 -27.00
C LYS A 498 5.88 -32.57 -27.94
N ARG A 499 5.98 -33.04 -29.19
CA ARG A 499 4.89 -33.00 -30.17
C ARG A 499 4.24 -34.37 -30.26
N PHE A 500 2.93 -34.39 -30.37
CA PHE A 500 2.13 -35.61 -30.44
C PHE A 500 1.28 -35.61 -31.70
N ARG A 501 1.28 -36.75 -32.41
CA ARG A 501 0.36 -37.02 -33.51
C ARG A 501 -0.85 -37.77 -32.97
N ILE A 502 -2.02 -37.17 -33.10
CA ILE A 502 -3.31 -37.73 -32.71
C ILE A 502 -4.03 -38.19 -33.98
N VAL A 503 -4.24 -39.50 -34.11
CA VAL A 503 -5.01 -40.09 -35.22
C VAL A 503 -6.45 -40.26 -34.77
N VAL A 504 -7.41 -39.76 -35.56
CA VAL A 504 -8.84 -39.79 -35.22
C VAL A 504 -9.59 -40.65 -36.24
N ALA A 505 -10.47 -41.51 -35.76
CA ALA A 505 -11.40 -42.29 -36.58
C ALA A 505 -12.36 -41.35 -37.31
N ALA A 506 -12.99 -41.81 -38.39
CA ALA A 506 -13.94 -41.02 -39.16
C ALA A 506 -14.95 -40.31 -38.24
N GLN A 507 -14.94 -38.97 -38.28
CA GLN A 507 -15.80 -38.15 -37.43
C GLN A 507 -17.22 -38.14 -38.01
N ALA A 508 -18.21 -38.43 -37.18
CA ALA A 508 -19.61 -38.38 -37.60
C ALA A 508 -20.22 -37.03 -37.23
N ALA A 509 -20.16 -36.02 -38.11
CA ALA A 509 -21.00 -34.83 -37.92
C ALA A 509 -21.27 -33.98 -39.19
N ARG A 510 -22.56 -33.93 -39.56
CA ARG A 510 -23.37 -32.84 -40.14
C ARG A 510 -22.86 -32.00 -41.33
N THR A 511 -21.74 -32.29 -41.99
CA THR A 511 -21.41 -31.68 -43.28
C THR A 511 -20.60 -32.63 -44.16
N ARG A 512 -20.69 -32.41 -45.48
CA ARG A 512 -20.32 -33.28 -46.60
C ARG A 512 -18.79 -33.47 -46.75
N GLN A 513 -18.08 -33.94 -45.72
CA GLN A 513 -16.72 -34.48 -45.86
C GLN A 513 -16.57 -35.74 -45.01
N ARG A 514 -16.48 -36.89 -45.68
CA ARG A 514 -16.12 -38.18 -45.07
C ARG A 514 -14.69 -38.52 -45.49
N THR A 515 -13.70 -37.89 -44.87
CA THR A 515 -12.32 -38.38 -44.98
C THR A 515 -12.06 -39.26 -43.77
N ALA A 516 -11.87 -40.56 -43.99
CA ALA A 516 -11.49 -41.48 -42.94
C ALA A 516 -10.02 -41.25 -42.55
N GLY A 517 -9.74 -41.06 -41.26
CA GLY A 517 -8.38 -41.01 -40.71
C GLY A 517 -7.70 -39.63 -40.73
N SER A 518 -8.29 -38.61 -40.11
CA SER A 518 -7.60 -37.32 -39.93
C SER A 518 -6.51 -37.44 -38.85
N THR A 519 -5.33 -36.85 -39.12
CA THR A 519 -4.23 -36.79 -38.16
C THR A 519 -3.98 -35.34 -37.75
N TYR A 520 -3.84 -35.10 -36.44
CA TYR A 520 -3.55 -33.80 -35.86
C TYR A 520 -2.19 -33.84 -35.18
N LEU A 521 -1.32 -32.88 -35.47
CA LEU A 521 -0.01 -32.77 -34.84
C LEU A 521 -0.05 -31.59 -33.86
N VAL A 522 0.12 -31.87 -32.56
CA VAL A 522 -0.18 -30.94 -31.47
C VAL A 522 0.96 -30.93 -30.47
N SER A 523 1.27 -29.76 -29.90
CA SER A 523 2.24 -29.65 -28.81
C SER A 523 1.66 -30.19 -27.49
N GLY A 524 2.50 -30.71 -26.59
CA GLY A 524 2.07 -31.26 -25.30
C GLY A 524 1.20 -30.32 -24.47
N LYS A 525 1.44 -28.99 -24.53
CA LYS A 525 0.58 -27.97 -23.86
C LYS A 525 -0.86 -27.94 -24.38
N ASP A 526 -1.05 -28.19 -25.67
CA ASP A 526 -2.33 -28.00 -26.37
C ASP A 526 -3.06 -29.35 -26.58
N MET A 527 -2.54 -30.42 -26.00
CA MET A 527 -3.09 -31.77 -26.18
C MET A 527 -4.50 -31.88 -25.61
N SER A 528 -4.72 -31.35 -24.41
CA SER A 528 -6.00 -31.46 -23.71
C SER A 528 -7.11 -30.65 -24.39
N SER A 529 -6.78 -29.48 -24.93
CA SER A 529 -7.71 -28.64 -25.70
C SER A 529 -8.06 -29.29 -27.04
N GLN A 530 -7.07 -29.86 -27.75
CA GLN A 530 -7.35 -30.53 -29.02
C GLN A 530 -8.18 -31.82 -28.84
N MET A 531 -7.92 -32.60 -27.79
CA MET A 531 -8.74 -33.78 -27.50
C MET A 531 -10.19 -33.41 -27.19
N LYS A 532 -10.43 -32.37 -26.39
CA LYS A 532 -11.79 -31.85 -26.14
C LYS A 532 -12.48 -31.42 -27.44
N TYR A 533 -11.75 -30.74 -28.33
CA TYR A 533 -12.26 -30.34 -29.64
C TYR A 533 -12.66 -31.55 -30.51
N ILE A 534 -11.83 -32.59 -30.54
CA ILE A 534 -12.10 -33.83 -31.28
C ILE A 534 -13.35 -34.54 -30.73
N HIS A 535 -13.47 -34.65 -29.41
CA HIS A 535 -14.62 -35.27 -28.76
C HIS A 535 -15.91 -34.46 -28.94
N ALA A 536 -15.84 -33.13 -28.87
CA ALA A 536 -17.00 -32.26 -29.11
C ALA A 536 -17.58 -32.40 -30.52
N ARG A 537 -16.75 -32.82 -31.49
CA ARG A 537 -17.17 -33.12 -32.88
C ARG A 537 -17.57 -34.58 -33.11
N GLY A 538 -17.69 -35.37 -32.05
CA GLY A 538 -18.04 -36.79 -32.14
C GLY A 538 -16.92 -37.67 -32.72
N GLY A 539 -15.68 -37.18 -32.74
CA GLY A 539 -14.52 -37.96 -33.18
C GLY A 539 -14.00 -38.91 -32.10
N LYS A 540 -13.67 -40.15 -32.49
CA LYS A 540 -13.02 -41.13 -31.61
C LYS A 540 -11.51 -41.16 -31.89
N ILE A 541 -10.69 -40.91 -30.87
CA ILE A 541 -9.23 -40.95 -31.00
C ILE A 541 -8.79 -42.43 -31.12
N VAL A 542 -7.98 -42.74 -32.14
CA VAL A 542 -7.47 -44.08 -32.43
C VAL A 542 -6.11 -44.30 -31.78
N SER A 543 -5.19 -43.33 -31.92
CA SER A 543 -3.87 -43.39 -31.31
C SER A 543 -3.29 -42.00 -31.07
N ILE A 544 -2.40 -41.90 -30.08
CA ILE A 544 -1.61 -40.71 -29.79
C ILE A 544 -0.16 -41.17 -29.71
N THR A 545 0.68 -40.71 -30.63
CA THR A 545 2.11 -41.07 -30.67
C THR A 545 2.98 -39.83 -30.55
N GLU A 546 4.05 -39.93 -29.75
CA GLU A 546 5.07 -38.88 -29.70
C GLU A 546 5.82 -38.84 -31.03
N VAL A 547 6.00 -37.63 -31.57
CA VAL A 547 6.80 -37.36 -32.77
C VAL A 547 7.98 -36.52 -32.33
N MET A 548 9.19 -37.01 -32.56
CA MET A 548 10.44 -36.30 -32.27
C MET A 548 10.53 -34.94 -32.97
#